data_AF-A0A8J7VT96-F1
#
_entry.id   AF-A0A8J7VT96-F1
#
_cell.length_a   1.000
_cell.length_b   1.000
_cell.length_c   1.000
_cell.angle_alpha   90.00
_cell.angle_beta   90.00
_cell.angle_gamma   90.00
#
_symmetry.space_group_name_H-M   'P 1'
#
loop_
_entity.id
_entity.type
_entity.pdbx_description
1 polymer ?
#
loop_
_entity_poly.entity_id
_entity_poly.type
_entity_poly.pdbx_seq_one_letter_code
_entity_poly.pdbx_strand_id
1 'polypeptide(L)'
;MTPPPAPAALRESAARLLAALAAHDDREYRLTVLKRFARRLGEDGYPLFLRILNVVAESEDAEAQRLVAETFATALRRMDLPGGALSSWGATRLPESKGPLAASAFSGGFFGAAPRRSLGPVEYLAVWHLQRTQRQELSADGLRTALGRLVGLLNRSDEVRVLYPQKLAADARDELEGGFTRVTRQRLAAIGAAWSAGATPAEVAAAALEERADPDARQWILRDL
;
A
#
# COMPACT_ATOMS: atom_id res chain seq x y z
N MET A 1 -18.59 -11.74 -6.05
CA MET A 1 -17.69 -10.60 -6.36
C MET A 1 -18.53 -9.46 -6.89
N THR A 2 -18.56 -8.33 -6.20
CA THR A 2 -19.23 -7.11 -6.69
C THR A 2 -18.47 -6.59 -7.91
N PRO A 3 -19.15 -6.23 -9.02
CA PRO A 3 -18.48 -5.67 -10.20
C PRO A 3 -17.71 -4.39 -9.82
N PRO A 4 -16.59 -4.08 -10.50
CA PRO A 4 -15.88 -2.83 -10.25
C PRO A 4 -16.83 -1.65 -10.50
N PRO A 5 -16.77 -0.59 -9.67
CA PRO A 5 -17.62 0.58 -9.87
C PRO A 5 -17.34 1.23 -11.21
N ALA A 6 -18.40 1.78 -11.82
CA ALA A 6 -18.29 2.50 -13.09
C ALA A 6 -17.33 3.71 -12.95
N PRO A 7 -16.61 4.10 -14.02
CA PRO A 7 -15.68 5.24 -13.97
C PRO A 7 -16.32 6.55 -13.48
N ALA A 8 -17.58 6.80 -13.83
CA ALA A 8 -18.32 7.97 -13.36
C ALA A 8 -18.48 7.98 -11.81
N ALA A 9 -18.78 6.83 -11.21
CA ALA A 9 -18.92 6.70 -9.76
C ALA A 9 -17.59 6.91 -9.02
N LEU A 10 -16.47 6.48 -9.63
CA LEU A 10 -15.14 6.75 -9.09
C LEU A 10 -14.82 8.26 -9.10
N ARG A 11 -15.12 8.95 -10.21
CA ARG A 11 -14.92 10.42 -10.31
C ARG A 11 -15.79 11.17 -9.32
N GLU A 12 -17.05 10.79 -9.18
CA GLU A 12 -17.94 11.39 -8.19
C GLU A 12 -17.44 11.16 -6.75
N SER A 13 -16.92 9.97 -6.46
CA SER A 13 -16.34 9.66 -5.15
C SER A 13 -15.07 10.48 -4.87
N ALA A 14 -14.21 10.66 -5.88
CA ALA A 14 -13.04 11.53 -5.80
C ALA A 14 -13.45 12.99 -5.55
N ALA A 15 -14.41 13.52 -6.31
CA ALA A 15 -14.92 14.88 -6.13
C ALA A 15 -15.49 15.11 -4.72
N ARG A 16 -16.27 14.16 -4.20
CA ARG A 16 -16.81 14.23 -2.83
C ARG A 16 -15.72 14.19 -1.77
N LEU A 17 -14.70 13.35 -1.94
CA LEU A 17 -13.54 13.33 -1.04
C LEU A 17 -12.82 14.67 -1.05
N LEU A 18 -12.53 15.22 -2.23
CA LEU A 18 -11.86 16.51 -2.38
C LEU A 18 -12.68 17.66 -1.76
N ALA A 19 -13.99 17.69 -2.01
CA ALA A 19 -14.88 18.67 -1.39
C ALA A 19 -14.86 18.58 0.15
N ALA A 20 -14.86 17.36 0.70
CA ALA A 20 -14.79 17.17 2.15
C ALA A 20 -13.44 17.60 2.76
N LEU A 21 -12.33 17.41 2.03
CA LEU A 21 -11.01 17.89 2.45
C LEU A 21 -10.90 19.42 2.33
N ALA A 22 -11.46 20.00 1.28
CA ALA A 22 -11.43 21.44 1.02
C ALA A 22 -12.34 22.24 1.96
N ALA A 23 -13.39 21.61 2.51
CA ALA A 23 -14.33 22.24 3.43
C ALA A 23 -13.73 22.70 4.78
N HIS A 24 -12.51 22.26 5.10
CA HIS A 24 -11.85 22.59 6.37
C HIS A 24 -10.40 22.96 6.13
N ASP A 25 -9.88 23.97 6.84
CA ASP A 25 -8.47 24.39 6.75
C ASP A 25 -7.53 23.65 7.70
N ASP A 26 -8.09 22.97 8.72
CA ASP A 26 -7.33 22.20 9.67
C ASP A 26 -6.75 20.92 9.04
N ARG A 27 -5.42 20.81 9.06
CA ARG A 27 -4.65 19.68 8.53
C ARG A 27 -4.96 18.36 9.26
N GLU A 28 -5.17 18.41 10.58
CA GLU A 28 -5.49 17.23 11.38
C GLU A 28 -6.93 16.75 11.12
N TYR A 29 -7.85 17.69 10.88
CA TYR A 29 -9.20 17.37 10.45
C TYR A 29 -9.19 16.69 9.08
N ARG A 30 -8.46 17.24 8.10
CA ARG A 30 -8.29 16.64 6.76
C ARG A 30 -7.74 15.22 6.85
N LEU A 31 -6.73 14.99 7.69
CA LEU A 31 -6.20 13.66 7.94
C LEU A 31 -7.27 12.72 8.50
N THR A 32 -8.05 13.19 9.47
CA THR A 32 -9.14 12.42 10.07
C THR A 32 -10.19 12.02 9.03
N VAL A 33 -10.58 12.95 8.13
CA VAL A 33 -11.48 12.69 7.01
C VAL A 33 -10.91 11.62 6.08
N LEU A 34 -9.65 11.76 5.65
CA LEU A 34 -9.01 10.81 4.75
C LEU A 34 -8.94 9.40 5.35
N LYS A 35 -8.54 9.30 6.62
CA LYS A 35 -8.50 8.02 7.34
C LYS A 35 -9.89 7.42 7.56
N ARG A 36 -10.90 8.26 7.84
CA ARG A 36 -12.28 7.80 8.00
C ARG A 36 -12.80 7.28 6.66
N PHE A 37 -12.49 7.95 5.56
CA PHE A 37 -12.85 7.53 4.22
C PHE A 37 -12.26 6.15 3.88
N ALA A 38 -10.95 5.97 4.06
CA ALA A 38 -10.29 4.68 3.84
C ALA A 38 -10.91 3.56 4.70
N ARG A 39 -11.17 3.83 5.99
CA ARG A 39 -11.79 2.86 6.91
C ARG A 39 -13.23 2.51 6.56
N ARG A 40 -14.03 3.47 6.09
CA ARG A 40 -15.45 3.26 5.79
C ARG A 40 -15.70 2.39 4.56
N LEU A 41 -14.69 2.22 3.70
CA LEU A 41 -14.72 1.27 2.59
C LEU A 41 -14.60 -0.19 3.06
N GLY A 42 -14.28 -0.42 4.33
CA GLY A 42 -14.13 -1.75 4.91
C GLY A 42 -12.77 -2.40 4.60
N GLU A 43 -12.53 -3.56 5.21
CA GLU A 43 -11.24 -4.26 5.11
C GLU A 43 -10.85 -4.62 3.67
N ASP A 44 -11.83 -4.98 2.83
CA ASP A 44 -11.63 -5.34 1.43
C ASP A 44 -11.66 -4.12 0.48
N GLY A 45 -12.00 -2.94 0.99
CA GLY A 45 -12.24 -1.73 0.19
C GLY A 45 -11.00 -0.86 -0.06
N TYR A 46 -9.84 -1.24 0.48
CA TYR A 46 -8.61 -0.45 0.31
C TYR A 46 -8.13 -0.34 -1.16
N PRO A 47 -8.27 -1.36 -2.03
CA PRO A 47 -8.08 -1.21 -3.46
C PRO A 47 -8.94 -0.12 -4.09
N LEU A 48 -10.18 0.04 -3.63
CA LEU A 48 -11.08 1.09 -4.11
C LEU A 48 -10.59 2.47 -3.65
N PHE A 49 -10.09 2.59 -2.42
CA PHE A 49 -9.41 3.80 -1.95
C PHE A 49 -8.25 4.19 -2.88
N LEU A 50 -7.36 3.24 -3.20
CA LEU A 50 -6.23 3.48 -4.11
C LEU A 50 -6.67 3.87 -5.53
N ARG A 51 -7.75 3.26 -6.04
CA ARG A 51 -8.34 3.65 -7.32
C ARG A 51 -8.85 5.09 -7.30
N ILE A 52 -9.48 5.52 -6.21
CA ILE A 52 -9.96 6.90 -6.06
C ILE A 52 -8.79 7.88 -6.00
N LEU A 53 -7.71 7.56 -5.28
CA LEU A 53 -6.48 8.38 -5.30
C LEU A 53 -5.88 8.46 -6.71
N ASN A 54 -5.89 7.37 -7.49
CA ASN A 54 -5.43 7.40 -8.87
C ASN A 54 -6.31 8.25 -9.78
N VAL A 55 -7.62 8.33 -9.54
CA VAL A 55 -8.50 9.26 -10.25
C VAL A 55 -8.16 10.72 -9.92
N VAL A 56 -7.83 11.02 -8.66
CA VAL A 56 -7.32 12.36 -8.29
C VAL A 56 -5.99 12.64 -8.99
N ALA A 57 -5.09 11.66 -9.04
CA ALA A 57 -3.79 11.80 -9.71
C ALA A 57 -3.90 12.02 -11.23
N GLU A 58 -4.95 11.50 -11.87
CA GLU A 58 -5.24 11.72 -13.30
C GLU A 58 -5.88 13.09 -13.58
N SER A 59 -6.42 13.77 -12.56
CA SER A 59 -7.09 15.06 -12.77
C SER A 59 -6.11 16.18 -13.09
N GLU A 60 -6.56 17.18 -13.86
CA GLU A 60 -5.76 18.38 -14.18
C GLU A 60 -5.76 19.42 -13.04
N ASP A 61 -6.46 19.14 -11.94
CA ASP A 61 -6.60 20.04 -10.80
C ASP A 61 -5.38 19.93 -9.87
N ALA A 62 -4.38 20.79 -10.12
CA ALA A 62 -3.15 20.84 -9.34
C ALA A 62 -3.40 21.20 -7.85
N GLU A 63 -4.44 21.99 -7.56
CA GLU A 63 -4.81 22.38 -6.20
C GLU A 63 -5.36 21.18 -5.42
N ALA A 64 -6.27 20.43 -6.03
CA ALA A 64 -6.81 19.20 -5.46
C ALA A 64 -5.72 18.15 -5.21
N GLN A 65 -4.81 17.97 -6.18
CA GLN A 65 -3.69 17.04 -6.01
C GLN A 65 -2.79 17.46 -4.84
N ARG A 66 -2.47 18.75 -4.74
CA ARG A 66 -1.66 19.29 -3.63
C ARG A 66 -2.37 19.14 -2.29
N LEU A 67 -3.66 19.41 -2.20
CA LEU A 67 -4.46 19.22 -0.99
C LEU A 67 -4.36 17.78 -0.45
N VAL A 68 -4.47 16.79 -1.33
CA VAL A 68 -4.33 15.38 -0.95
C VAL A 68 -2.90 15.08 -0.52
N ALA A 69 -1.89 15.54 -1.27
CA ALA A 69 -0.48 15.33 -0.92
C ALA A 69 -0.11 15.93 0.45
N GLU A 70 -0.53 17.15 0.74
CA GLU A 70 -0.33 17.81 2.04
C GLU A 70 -1.05 17.07 3.19
N THR A 71 -2.20 16.45 2.90
CA THR A 71 -2.86 15.59 3.88
C THR A 71 -2.03 14.35 4.18
N PHE A 72 -1.36 13.77 3.18
CA PHE A 72 -0.40 12.68 3.37
C PHE A 72 0.88 13.13 4.10
N ALA A 73 1.35 14.37 3.89
CA ALA A 73 2.46 14.92 4.68
C ALA A 73 2.15 14.92 6.18
N THR A 74 0.94 15.37 6.54
CA THR A 74 0.44 15.34 7.92
C THR A 74 0.40 13.92 8.47
N ALA A 75 -0.08 12.96 7.67
CA ALA A 75 -0.12 11.55 8.04
C ALA A 75 1.28 10.95 8.30
N LEU A 76 2.27 11.30 7.48
CA LEU A 76 3.66 10.84 7.62
C LEU A 76 4.31 11.42 8.88
N ARG A 77 4.12 12.71 9.18
CA ARG A 77 4.60 13.31 10.44
C ARG A 77 4.05 12.59 11.67
N ARG A 78 2.79 12.16 11.60
CA ARG A 78 2.11 11.43 12.68
C ARG A 78 2.43 9.94 12.71
N MET A 79 3.17 9.42 11.73
CA MET A 79 3.39 7.99 11.52
C MET A 79 2.06 7.21 11.44
N ASP A 80 1.04 7.84 10.89
CA ASP A 80 -0.37 7.41 10.98
C ASP A 80 -1.07 7.54 9.62
N LEU A 81 -0.48 6.86 8.63
CA LEU A 81 -1.02 6.79 7.27
C LEU A 81 -2.40 6.14 7.25
N PRO A 82 -3.30 6.57 6.33
CA PRO A 82 -4.48 5.77 6.02
C PRO A 82 -4.00 4.44 5.48
N GLY A 83 -4.21 3.36 6.24
CA GLY A 83 -3.68 2.06 5.87
C GLY A 83 -4.75 1.01 5.68
N GLY A 84 -4.41 0.03 4.85
CA GLY A 84 -5.25 -1.09 4.47
C GLY A 84 -4.71 -2.39 5.04
N ALA A 85 -5.62 -3.28 5.44
CA ALA A 85 -5.23 -4.62 5.85
C ALA A 85 -5.01 -5.50 4.61
N LEU A 86 -3.83 -6.11 4.50
CA LEU A 86 -3.64 -7.34 3.72
C LEU A 86 -3.43 -8.49 4.69
N SER A 87 -4.06 -9.63 4.42
CA SER A 87 -3.82 -10.84 5.18
C SER A 87 -2.33 -11.14 5.13
N SER A 88 -1.71 -11.28 6.30
CA SER A 88 -0.34 -11.76 6.42
C SER A 88 -0.21 -13.16 5.81
N TRP A 89 0.95 -13.42 5.23
CA TRP A 89 1.31 -14.71 4.64
C TRP A 89 0.98 -15.87 5.59
N GLY A 90 0.21 -16.85 5.12
CA GLY A 90 -0.21 -18.01 5.93
C GLY A 90 -1.58 -17.88 6.62
N ALA A 91 -2.23 -16.72 6.61
CA ALA A 91 -3.63 -16.58 7.04
C ALA A 91 -4.61 -17.08 5.97
N THR A 92 -4.45 -18.33 5.54
CA THR A 92 -5.50 -19.05 4.83
C THR A 92 -6.66 -19.17 5.83
N ARG A 93 -7.77 -18.47 5.60
CA ARG A 93 -9.01 -18.75 6.34
C ARG A 93 -9.30 -20.23 6.13
N LEU A 94 -9.11 -21.04 7.17
CA LEU A 94 -9.58 -22.42 7.16
C LEU A 94 -11.09 -22.38 6.88
N PRO A 95 -11.61 -23.21 5.97
CA PRO A 95 -13.03 -23.24 5.68
C PRO A 95 -13.80 -23.53 6.98
N GLU A 96 -14.88 -22.78 7.22
CA GLU A 96 -15.80 -23.02 8.32
C GLU A 96 -16.36 -24.45 8.22
N SER A 97 -15.76 -25.38 8.95
CA SER A 97 -16.30 -26.74 9.05
C SER A 97 -17.55 -26.70 9.91
N LYS A 98 -18.73 -26.83 9.27
CA LYS A 98 -19.98 -27.16 9.95
C LYS A 98 -19.88 -28.58 10.52
N GLY A 99 -19.41 -28.69 11.77
CA GLY A 99 -19.38 -29.94 12.52
C GLY A 99 -19.20 -29.68 14.02
N PRO A 100 -19.75 -30.52 14.91
CA PRO A 100 -19.65 -30.32 16.34
C PRO A 100 -18.20 -30.52 16.80
N LEU A 101 -17.59 -29.47 17.34
CA LEU A 101 -16.23 -29.47 17.86
C LEU A 101 -16.11 -30.40 19.07
N ALA A 102 -15.23 -31.39 18.98
CA ALA A 102 -14.84 -32.23 20.11
C ALA A 102 -14.08 -31.39 21.15
N ALA A 103 -14.46 -31.54 22.42
CA ALA A 103 -13.90 -30.81 23.57
C ALA A 103 -12.43 -31.13 23.91
N SER A 104 -11.71 -31.86 23.04
CA SER A 104 -10.29 -32.21 23.20
C SER A 104 -9.33 -31.36 22.35
N ALA A 105 -9.79 -30.24 21.77
CA ALA A 105 -8.94 -29.27 21.08
C ALA A 105 -8.39 -28.16 22.02
N PHE A 106 -8.60 -28.27 23.33
CA PHE A 106 -8.10 -27.33 24.33
C PHE A 106 -6.89 -27.89 25.09
N SER A 107 -5.77 -28.08 24.41
CA SER A 107 -4.46 -28.15 25.11
C SER A 107 -3.30 -27.88 24.16
N GLY A 108 -2.75 -26.68 24.25
CA GLY A 108 -1.39 -26.36 23.78
C GLY A 108 -1.31 -25.61 22.46
N GLY A 109 -0.84 -24.37 22.52
CA GLY A 109 -0.19 -23.71 21.39
C GLY A 109 -0.93 -22.51 20.81
N PHE A 110 -0.41 -21.33 21.15
CA PHE A 110 -0.35 -20.15 20.29
C PHE A 110 -0.27 -20.52 18.80
N PHE A 111 -1.38 -20.44 18.05
CA PHE A 111 -1.34 -20.32 16.60
C PHE A 111 -1.88 -18.96 16.21
N GLY A 112 -0.92 -18.08 15.90
CA GLY A 112 -1.08 -16.66 15.69
C GLY A 112 -2.15 -16.33 14.68
N ALA A 113 -3.14 -15.56 15.13
CA ALA A 113 -3.67 -14.49 14.31
C ALA A 113 -2.48 -13.61 13.94
N ALA A 114 -1.84 -13.90 12.82
CA ALA A 114 -0.66 -13.19 12.39
C ALA A 114 -0.99 -11.68 12.37
N PRO A 115 -0.15 -10.83 12.99
CA PRO A 115 -0.48 -9.44 13.26
C PRO A 115 -0.88 -8.75 11.96
N ARG A 116 -2.16 -8.36 11.87
CA ARG A 116 -2.74 -7.68 10.70
C ARG A 116 -2.22 -6.24 10.71
N ARG A 117 -1.08 -6.00 10.06
CA ARG A 117 -0.51 -4.65 9.93
C ARG A 117 -1.28 -3.84 8.90
N SER A 118 -1.55 -2.59 9.26
CA SER A 118 -2.10 -1.57 8.38
C SER A 118 -0.99 -1.11 7.45
N LEU A 119 -1.11 -1.38 6.16
CA LEU A 119 -0.13 -1.00 5.14
C LEU A 119 -0.49 0.36 4.56
N GLY A 120 0.49 1.25 4.46
CA GLY A 120 0.35 2.50 3.72
C GLY A 120 0.09 2.28 2.22
N PRO A 121 -0.32 3.30 1.47
CA PRO A 121 -0.70 3.16 0.07
C PRO A 121 0.35 2.50 -0.85
N VAL A 122 1.61 2.91 -0.73
CA VAL A 122 2.72 2.38 -1.56
C VAL A 122 3.06 0.96 -1.16
N GLU A 123 3.14 0.71 0.14
CA GLU A 123 3.44 -0.60 0.74
C GLU A 123 2.37 -1.62 0.35
N TYR A 124 1.10 -1.21 0.39
CA TYR A 124 -0.03 -2.04 0.00
C TYR A 124 0.05 -2.45 -1.47
N LEU A 125 0.38 -1.53 -2.39
CA LEU A 125 0.54 -1.86 -3.81
C LEU A 125 1.69 -2.86 -4.04
N ALA A 126 2.83 -2.65 -3.39
CA ALA A 126 3.98 -3.55 -3.48
C ALA A 126 3.66 -4.96 -2.95
N VAL A 127 2.95 -5.05 -1.81
CA VAL A 127 2.53 -6.33 -1.23
C VAL A 127 1.45 -7.01 -2.07
N TRP A 128 0.45 -6.27 -2.53
CA TRP A 128 -0.66 -6.82 -3.33
C TRP A 128 -0.16 -7.43 -4.64
N HIS A 129 0.79 -6.78 -5.32
CA HIS A 129 1.42 -7.35 -6.52
C HIS A 129 2.18 -8.66 -6.24
N LEU A 130 2.81 -8.80 -5.07
CA LEU A 130 3.58 -9.99 -4.72
C LEU A 130 2.72 -11.14 -4.17
N GLN A 131 1.54 -10.84 -3.62
CA GLN A 131 0.68 -11.84 -3.00
C GLN A 131 -0.30 -12.47 -3.99
N ARG A 132 -0.23 -13.80 -4.12
CA ARG A 132 -1.33 -14.63 -4.63
C ARG A 132 -2.44 -14.73 -3.59
N THR A 133 -3.22 -13.65 -3.44
CA THR A 133 -4.42 -13.66 -2.58
C THR A 133 -5.61 -14.29 -3.31
N GLN A 134 -6.73 -14.51 -2.59
CA GLN A 134 -8.02 -14.85 -3.24
C GLN A 134 -8.62 -13.68 -4.07
N ARG A 135 -7.95 -12.53 -4.12
CA ARG A 135 -8.36 -11.37 -4.93
C ARG A 135 -7.67 -11.41 -6.29
N GLN A 136 -8.22 -10.68 -7.25
CA GLN A 136 -7.58 -10.49 -8.56
C GLN A 136 -6.15 -9.96 -8.37
N GLU A 137 -5.20 -10.64 -9.02
CA GLU A 137 -3.79 -10.28 -8.99
C GLU A 137 -3.58 -8.89 -9.61
N LEU A 138 -2.75 -8.07 -8.97
CA LEU A 138 -2.34 -6.79 -9.52
C LEU A 138 -1.23 -7.06 -10.55
N SER A 139 -1.56 -6.95 -11.84
CA SER A 139 -0.58 -7.16 -12.92
C SER A 139 0.59 -6.18 -12.81
N ALA A 140 1.73 -6.50 -13.43
CA ALA A 140 2.89 -5.62 -13.46
C ALA A 140 2.55 -4.23 -14.06
N ASP A 141 1.77 -4.18 -15.13
CA ASP A 141 1.31 -2.92 -15.73
C ASP A 141 0.34 -2.16 -14.82
N GLY A 142 -0.52 -2.89 -14.10
CA GLY A 142 -1.40 -2.33 -13.08
C GLY A 142 -0.62 -1.70 -11.94
N LEU A 143 0.40 -2.39 -11.43
CA LEU A 143 1.31 -1.85 -10.42
C LEU A 143 2.04 -0.61 -10.95
N ARG A 144 2.65 -0.69 -12.13
CA ARG A 144 3.42 0.42 -12.72
C ARG A 144 2.57 1.68 -12.84
N THR A 145 1.35 1.51 -13.38
CA THR A 145 0.41 2.61 -13.58
C THR A 145 -0.07 3.19 -12.25
N ALA A 146 -0.52 2.34 -11.32
CA ALA A 146 -1.05 2.78 -10.04
C ALA A 146 0.02 3.44 -9.16
N LEU A 147 1.21 2.84 -9.09
CA LEU A 147 2.32 3.37 -8.30
C LEU A 147 2.86 4.67 -8.90
N GLY A 148 3.04 4.74 -10.22
CA GLY A 148 3.52 5.96 -10.87
C GLY A 148 2.58 7.15 -10.67
N ARG A 149 1.27 6.93 -10.77
CA ARG A 149 0.25 7.95 -10.48
C ARG A 149 0.25 8.37 -9.03
N LEU A 150 0.29 7.41 -8.11
CA LEU A 150 0.33 7.69 -6.69
C LEU A 150 1.58 8.48 -6.30
N VAL A 151 2.76 8.10 -6.78
CA VAL A 151 4.00 8.86 -6.56
C VAL A 151 3.92 10.26 -7.19
N GLY A 152 3.36 10.38 -8.39
CA GLY A 152 3.15 11.69 -9.04
C GLY A 152 2.26 12.63 -8.22
N LEU A 153 1.17 12.10 -7.67
CA LEU A 153 0.26 12.80 -6.76
C LEU A 153 0.98 13.20 -5.46
N LEU A 154 1.64 12.25 -4.80
CA LEU A 154 2.36 12.47 -3.55
C LEU A 154 3.50 13.49 -3.73
N ASN A 155 4.13 13.52 -4.91
CA ASN A 155 5.16 14.50 -5.25
C ASN A 155 4.66 15.94 -5.37
N ARG A 156 3.34 16.20 -5.26
CA ARG A 156 2.81 17.56 -5.16
C ARG A 156 3.06 18.22 -3.80
N SER A 157 3.58 17.47 -2.82
CA SER A 157 4.06 17.98 -1.54
C SER A 157 5.56 17.69 -1.39
N ASP A 158 6.37 18.73 -1.23
CA ASP A 158 7.81 18.59 -1.01
C ASP A 158 8.12 17.81 0.27
N GLU A 159 7.26 17.92 1.26
CA GLU A 159 7.42 17.17 2.49
C GLU A 159 7.23 15.67 2.28
N VAL A 160 6.20 15.25 1.53
CA VAL A 160 5.98 13.84 1.22
C VAL A 160 7.14 13.26 0.41
N ARG A 161 7.69 14.04 -0.54
CA ARG A 161 8.87 13.66 -1.33
C ARG A 161 10.07 13.30 -0.48
N VAL A 162 10.19 13.90 0.71
CA VAL A 162 11.27 13.62 1.66
C VAL A 162 10.89 12.50 2.62
N LEU A 163 9.71 12.56 3.24
CA LEU A 163 9.35 11.66 4.33
C LEU A 163 8.95 10.25 3.87
N TYR A 164 8.26 10.11 2.74
CA TYR A 164 7.77 8.80 2.30
C TYR A 164 8.94 7.85 1.94
N PRO A 165 9.95 8.27 1.15
CA PRO A 165 11.11 7.41 0.89
C PRO A 165 11.87 6.97 2.15
N GLN A 166 11.99 7.87 3.13
CA GLN A 166 12.61 7.55 4.42
C GLN A 166 11.82 6.49 5.19
N LYS A 167 10.48 6.61 5.19
CA LYS A 167 9.59 5.60 5.76
C LYS A 167 9.80 4.25 5.08
N LEU A 168 9.81 4.20 3.74
CA LEU A 168 10.04 2.94 3.00
C LEU A 168 11.41 2.32 3.32
N ALA A 169 12.45 3.13 3.47
CA ALA A 169 13.78 2.67 3.88
C ALA A 169 13.83 2.18 5.33
N ALA A 170 12.97 2.69 6.22
CA ALA A 170 12.81 2.16 7.57
C ALA A 170 12.07 0.80 7.53
N ASP A 171 10.92 0.73 6.86
CA ASP A 171 10.14 -0.49 6.67
C ASP A 171 10.95 -1.63 6.02
N ALA A 172 11.87 -1.30 5.10
CA ALA A 172 12.71 -2.29 4.44
C ALA A 172 13.85 -2.83 5.32
N ARG A 173 14.29 -2.09 6.34
CA ARG A 173 15.35 -2.50 7.29
C ARG A 173 14.79 -3.22 8.50
N ASP A 174 13.50 -3.07 8.78
CA ASP A 174 12.86 -3.72 9.92
C ASP A 174 12.69 -5.22 9.65
N GLU A 175 13.65 -6.01 10.14
CA GLU A 175 13.62 -7.48 10.09
C GLU A 175 12.82 -8.09 11.24
N LEU A 176 12.57 -7.33 12.31
CA LEU A 176 12.18 -7.85 13.61
C LEU A 176 10.72 -8.28 13.72
N GLU A 177 9.88 -7.96 12.72
CA GLU A 177 8.42 -8.10 12.90
C GLU A 177 7.70 -8.99 11.89
N GLY A 178 8.41 -9.82 11.11
CA GLY A 178 7.79 -10.83 10.23
C GLY A 178 6.75 -10.29 9.22
N GLY A 179 6.64 -8.96 9.08
CA GLY A 179 5.56 -8.28 8.37
C GLY A 179 5.75 -8.25 6.87
N PHE A 180 7.01 -8.31 6.42
CA PHE A 180 7.37 -8.31 5.01
C PHE A 180 8.32 -9.49 4.71
N THR A 181 8.08 -10.16 3.58
CA THR A 181 9.05 -11.13 3.06
C THR A 181 10.31 -10.40 2.62
N ARG A 182 11.44 -11.12 2.50
CA ARG A 182 12.69 -10.57 1.96
C ARG A 182 12.48 -9.87 0.61
N VAL A 183 11.66 -10.47 -0.27
CA VAL A 183 11.32 -9.91 -1.59
C VAL A 183 10.54 -8.60 -1.46
N THR A 184 9.58 -8.53 -0.54
CA THR A 184 8.86 -7.27 -0.30
C THR A 184 9.80 -6.19 0.24
N ARG A 185 10.69 -6.50 1.20
CA ARG A 185 11.65 -5.53 1.74
C ARG A 185 12.60 -5.01 0.65
N GLN A 186 13.12 -5.88 -0.19
CA GLN A 186 13.96 -5.50 -1.34
C GLN A 186 13.21 -4.54 -2.28
N ARG A 187 11.93 -4.80 -2.54
CA ARG A 187 11.09 -3.95 -3.39
C ARG A 187 10.81 -2.58 -2.76
N LEU A 188 10.47 -2.53 -1.46
CA LEU A 188 10.29 -1.26 -0.74
C LEU A 188 11.59 -0.45 -0.71
N ALA A 189 12.74 -1.11 -0.52
CA ALA A 189 14.05 -0.46 -0.59
C ALA A 189 14.35 0.10 -1.98
N ALA A 190 14.03 -0.63 -3.06
CA ALA A 190 14.23 -0.16 -4.43
C ALA A 190 13.37 1.06 -4.75
N ILE A 191 12.08 1.03 -4.37
CA ILE A 191 11.16 2.18 -4.51
C ILE A 191 11.68 3.38 -3.72
N GLY A 192 12.00 3.18 -2.43
CA GLY A 192 12.50 4.24 -1.57
C GLY A 192 13.81 4.84 -2.08
N ALA A 193 14.74 4.03 -2.58
CA ALA A 193 16.01 4.50 -3.14
C ALA A 193 15.81 5.32 -4.42
N ALA A 194 15.03 4.82 -5.39
CA ALA A 194 14.75 5.54 -6.63
C ALA A 194 14.05 6.88 -6.34
N TRP A 195 13.07 6.87 -5.44
CA TRP A 195 12.32 8.07 -5.09
C TRP A 195 13.18 9.10 -4.36
N SER A 196 13.99 8.67 -3.39
CA SER A 196 14.95 9.54 -2.69
C SER A 196 16.00 10.15 -3.62
N ALA A 197 16.41 9.41 -4.67
CA ALA A 197 17.33 9.90 -5.70
C ALA A 197 16.71 10.92 -6.66
N GLY A 198 15.43 11.27 -6.49
CA GLY A 198 14.74 12.24 -7.34
C GLY A 198 14.29 11.68 -8.69
N ALA A 199 14.21 10.35 -8.83
CA ALA A 199 13.69 9.72 -10.03
C ALA A 199 12.25 10.15 -10.33
N THR A 200 11.88 10.13 -11.61
CA THR A 200 10.52 10.42 -12.05
C THR A 200 9.53 9.39 -11.51
N PRO A 201 8.23 9.71 -11.37
CA PRO A 201 7.25 8.75 -10.89
C PRO A 201 7.20 7.44 -11.70
N ALA A 202 7.48 7.51 -13.01
CA ALA A 202 7.57 6.34 -13.87
C ALA A 202 8.79 5.46 -13.55
N GLU A 203 9.95 6.06 -13.30
CA GLU A 203 11.17 5.35 -12.89
C GLU A 203 11.04 4.74 -11.49
N VAL A 204 10.41 5.45 -10.53
CA VAL A 204 10.10 4.89 -9.21
C VAL A 204 9.19 3.66 -9.34
N ALA A 205 8.20 3.72 -10.23
CA ALA A 205 7.31 2.59 -10.49
C ALA A 205 8.02 1.43 -11.23
N ALA A 206 9.00 1.73 -12.10
CA ALA A 206 9.83 0.73 -12.75
C ALA A 206 10.76 0.02 -11.74
N ALA A 207 11.37 0.77 -10.82
CA ALA A 207 12.20 0.22 -9.74
C ALA A 207 11.43 -0.75 -8.84
N ALA A 208 10.10 -0.60 -8.74
CA ALA A 208 9.25 -1.56 -8.04
C ALA A 208 9.15 -2.91 -8.73
N LEU A 209 9.46 -3.02 -10.02
CA LEU A 209 9.32 -4.24 -10.82
C LEU A 209 10.67 -4.88 -11.17
N GLU A 210 11.78 -4.16 -11.01
CA GLU A 210 13.10 -4.69 -11.25
C GLU A 210 13.40 -5.84 -10.29
N GLU A 211 13.67 -7.02 -10.85
CA GLU A 211 14.30 -8.11 -10.11
C GLU A 211 15.76 -7.71 -9.86
N ARG A 212 16.05 -7.21 -8.66
CA ARG A 212 17.43 -7.14 -8.20
C ARG A 212 17.94 -8.57 -8.06
N ALA A 213 18.81 -8.97 -8.99
CA ALA A 213 19.58 -10.19 -8.86
C ALA A 213 20.21 -10.22 -7.46
N ASP A 214 19.88 -11.26 -6.70
CA ASP A 214 20.46 -11.47 -5.39
C ASP A 214 21.97 -11.66 -5.56
N PRO A 215 22.82 -10.73 -5.09
CA PRO A 215 24.27 -10.86 -5.24
C PRO A 215 24.78 -12.15 -4.56
N ASP A 216 24.06 -12.65 -3.55
CA ASP A 216 24.41 -13.87 -2.82
C ASP A 216 23.92 -15.14 -3.53
N ALA A 217 22.90 -15.06 -4.39
CA ALA A 217 22.46 -16.23 -5.18
C ALA A 217 23.53 -16.70 -6.17
N ARG A 218 24.42 -15.79 -6.62
CA ARG A 218 25.58 -16.16 -7.45
C ARG A 218 26.67 -16.89 -6.66
N GLN A 219 26.71 -16.76 -5.34
CA GLN A 219 27.69 -17.46 -4.49
C GLN A 219 27.29 -18.92 -4.20
N TRP A 220 26.02 -19.28 -4.41
CA TRP A 220 25.51 -20.64 -4.19
C TRP A 220 25.56 -21.53 -5.44
N ILE A 221 25.85 -20.96 -6.61
CA ILE A 221 26.11 -21.74 -7.81
C ILE A 221 27.56 -22.22 -7.74
N LEU A 222 27.77 -23.35 -7.05
CA LEU A 222 28.94 -24.18 -7.25
C LEU A 222 28.93 -24.64 -8.71
N ARG A 223 29.63 -23.90 -9.58
CA ARG A 223 30.09 -24.45 -10.85
C ARG A 223 31.20 -25.42 -10.50
N ASP A 224 30.84 -26.70 -10.43
CA ASP A 224 31.61 -27.85 -10.93
C ASP A 224 30.97 -29.13 -10.37
N LEU A 225 30.20 -29.79 -11.24
CA LEU A 225 30.06 -31.24 -11.30
C LEU A 225 30.06 -31.64 -12.78
#